data_AF-A0A133VG76-F1
#
_entry.id   AF-A0A133VG76-F1
#
_cell.length_a   1.000
_cell.length_b   1.000
_cell.length_c   1.000
_cell.angle_alpha   90.00
_cell.angle_beta   90.00
_cell.angle_gamma   90.00
#
_symmetry.space_group_name_H-M   'P 1'
#
loop_
_entity.id
_entity.type
_entity.pdbx_description
1 polymer ?
#
loop_
_entity_poly.entity_id
_entity_poly.type
_entity_poly.pdbx_seq_one_letter_code
_entity_poly.pdbx_strand_id
1 'polypeptide(L)' 'MVKVLAQNRFYIVDRTGSHVKLRYEHPNNDDDVRIVIVPMHDSIKSGTLRSIADQAGAKNFQKFKNWIDRSL' A
#
# COMPACT_ATOMS: atom_id res chain seq x y z
N MET A 1 -6.02 1.50 -6.23
CA MET A 1 -5.06 1.09 -5.17
C MET A 1 -3.74 1.87 -5.22
N VAL A 2 -2.89 1.70 -6.24
CA VAL A 2 -1.57 2.40 -6.31
C VAL A 2 -1.71 3.91 -6.12
N LYS A 3 -2.67 4.54 -6.80
CA LYS A 3 -2.99 5.98 -6.66
C LYS A 3 -3.35 6.37 -5.21
N VAL A 4 -4.14 5.55 -4.52
CA VAL A 4 -4.58 5.79 -3.14
C VAL A 4 -3.38 5.81 -2.20
N LEU A 5 -2.49 4.81 -2.31
CA LEU A 5 -1.27 4.77 -1.51
C LEU A 5 -0.35 5.94 -1.86
N ALA A 6 -0.20 6.27 -3.16
CA ALA A 6 0.63 7.38 -3.60
C ALA A 6 0.17 8.75 -3.04
N GLN A 7 -1.14 8.95 -2.90
CA GLN A 7 -1.71 10.15 -2.26
C GLN A 7 -1.44 10.23 -0.75
N ASN A 8 -0.97 9.14 -0.14
CA ASN A 8 -0.75 9.03 1.31
C ASN A 8 0.73 8.83 1.64
N ARG A 9 1.59 9.60 0.97
CA ARG A 9 3.06 9.67 1.20
C ARG A 9 3.80 8.37 0.89
N PHE A 10 3.20 7.47 0.12
CA PHE A 10 3.96 6.40 -0.52
C PHE A 10 4.50 6.90 -1.86
N TYR A 11 5.74 6.59 -2.17
CA TYR A 11 6.40 6.98 -3.41
C TYR A 11 6.68 5.75 -4.24
N ILE A 12 6.43 5.83 -5.55
CA ILE A 12 6.78 4.74 -6.47
C ILE A 12 8.30 4.72 -6.60
N VAL A 13 8.90 3.60 -6.25
CA VAL A 13 10.37 3.42 -6.35
C VAL A 13 10.77 2.51 -7.49
N ASP A 14 9.88 1.60 -7.91
CA ASP A 14 10.16 0.63 -8.95
C ASP A 14 8.85 0.03 -9.51
N ARG A 15 8.91 -0.48 -10.74
CA ARG A 15 7.80 -1.18 -11.38
C ARG A 15 8.35 -2.30 -12.24
N THR A 16 7.83 -3.51 -12.01
CA THR A 16 8.20 -4.70 -12.79
C THR A 16 6.94 -5.44 -13.21
N GLY A 17 6.71 -5.50 -14.53
CA GLY A 17 5.50 -6.11 -15.09
C GLY A 17 4.22 -5.49 -14.55
N SER A 18 3.35 -6.33 -13.97
CA SER A 18 2.09 -5.92 -13.36
C SER A 18 2.21 -5.50 -11.89
N HIS A 19 3.41 -5.42 -11.31
CA HIS A 19 3.59 -5.03 -9.91
C HIS A 19 4.31 -3.69 -9.78
N VAL A 20 3.86 -2.88 -8.83
CA VAL A 20 4.47 -1.60 -8.46
C VAL A 20 5.01 -1.70 -7.04
N LYS A 21 6.26 -1.28 -6.85
CA LYS A 21 6.91 -1.17 -5.54
C LYS A 21 6.78 0.27 -5.06
N LEU A 22 6.21 0.43 -3.88
CA LEU A 22 6.00 1.70 -3.19
C LEU A 22 6.86 1.72 -1.92
N ARG A 23 7.46 2.87 -1.62
CA ARG A 23 8.19 3.12 -0.37
C ARG A 23 7.48 4.19 0.44
N TYR A 24 7.34 3.96 1.73
CA TYR A 24 6.92 4.96 2.70
C TYR A 24 8.04 5.18 3.70
N GLU A 25 8.26 6.44 4.05
CA GLU A 25 9.24 6.88 5.04
C GLU A 25 8.49 7.71 6.09
N HIS A 26 8.57 7.29 7.36
CA HIS A 26 7.87 7.98 8.42
C HIS A 26 8.55 9.34 8.71
N PRO A 27 7.81 10.46 8.73
CA PRO A 27 8.40 11.82 8.79
C PRO A 27 9.20 12.09 10.08
N ASN A 28 8.90 11.37 11.15
CA ASN A 28 9.50 11.56 12.48
C ASN A 28 10.21 10.29 13.00
N ASN A 29 10.39 9.28 12.14
CA ASN A 29 11.02 8.01 12.53
C ASN A 29 11.75 7.42 11.32
N ASP A 30 13.03 7.76 11.16
CA ASP A 30 13.86 7.31 10.04
C ASP A 30 14.02 5.78 9.97
N ASP A 31 13.80 5.06 11.08
CA ASP A 31 13.82 3.59 11.10
C ASP A 31 12.51 2.94 10.62
N ASP A 32 11.42 3.72 10.49
CA ASP A 32 10.12 3.23 9.98
C ASP A 32 10.01 3.48 8.48
N VAL A 33 10.76 2.66 7.74
CA VAL A 33 10.70 2.56 6.29
C VAL A 33 9.88 1.33 5.90
N ARG A 34 8.86 1.51 5.06
CA ARG A 34 7.97 0.44 4.62
C ARG A 34 8.03 0.29 3.12
N ILE A 35 8.11 -0.96 2.67
CA ILE A 35 8.05 -1.31 1.26
C ILE A 35 6.76 -2.09 1.01
N VAL A 36 5.96 -1.62 0.06
CA VAL A 36 4.67 -2.21 -0.30
C VAL A 36 4.69 -2.60 -1.77
N ILE A 37 4.28 -3.83 -2.08
CA ILE A 37 4.17 -4.33 -3.45
C ILE A 37 2.68 -4.42 -3.79
N VAL A 38 2.29 -3.69 -4.85
CA VAL A 38 0.90 -3.60 -5.26
C VAL A 38 0.75 -4.14 -6.69
N PRO A 39 -0.12 -5.14 -6.90
CA PRO A 39 -0.48 -5.56 -8.25
C PRO A 39 -1.37 -4.52 -8.94
N MET A 40 -1.18 -4.34 -10.24
CA MET A 40 -1.94 -3.45 -11.11
C MET A 40 -3.02 -4.24 -11.85
N HIS A 41 -3.90 -4.87 -11.09
CA HIS A 41 -5.10 -5.55 -11.60
C HIS A 41 -6.34 -4.82 -11.08
N ASP A 42 -7.42 -4.83 -11.86
CA ASP A 42 -8.69 -4.16 -11.51
C ASP A 42 -9.36 -4.78 -10.28
N SER A 43 -9.08 -6.07 -10.00
CA SER A 43 -9.57 -6.77 -8.82
C SER A 43 -8.42 -7.32 -7.99
N ILE A 44 -8.43 -6.99 -6.70
CA ILE A 44 -7.47 -7.48 -5.72
C ILE A 44 -8.20 -8.44 -4.78
N LYS A 45 -7.74 -9.69 -4.73
CA LYS A 45 -8.28 -10.69 -3.80
C LYS A 45 -8.08 -10.22 -2.35
N SER A 46 -9.02 -10.53 -1.47
CA SER A 46 -8.96 -10.15 -0.05
C SER A 46 -7.67 -10.59 0.66
N GLY A 47 -7.09 -11.73 0.27
CA GLY A 47 -5.79 -12.19 0.78
C GLY A 47 -4.65 -11.26 0.37
N THR A 48 -4.60 -10.86 -0.91
CA THR A 48 -3.62 -9.90 -1.42
C THR A 48 -3.79 -8.52 -0.77
N LEU A 49 -5.04 -8.06 -0.59
CA LEU A 49 -5.31 -6.81 0.11
C LEU A 49 -4.80 -6.85 1.55
N ARG A 50 -4.86 -8.02 2.21
CA ARG A 50 -4.36 -8.21 3.57
C ARG A 50 -2.83 -8.14 3.62
N SER A 51 -2.14 -8.82 2.70
CA SER A 51 -0.68 -8.71 2.59
C SER A 51 -0.23 -7.26 2.35
N ILE A 52 -0.96 -6.50 1.54
CA ILE A 52 -0.69 -5.07 1.32
C ILE A 52 -0.88 -4.28 2.61
N ALA A 53 -1.95 -4.56 3.37
CA ALA A 53 -2.22 -3.88 4.64
C ALA A 53 -1.10 -4.14 5.66
N ASP A 54 -0.62 -5.38 5.75
CA ASP A 54 0.47 -5.76 6.66
C ASP A 54 1.78 -5.05 6.25
N GLN A 55 2.12 -5.04 4.96
CA GLN A 55 3.28 -4.31 4.44
C GLN A 55 3.18 -2.79 4.66
N ALA A 56 1.97 -2.24 4.55
CA ALA A 56 1.69 -0.83 4.83
C ALA A 56 1.69 -0.52 6.34
N GLY A 57 1.83 -1.51 7.22
CA GLY A 57 1.85 -1.35 8.67
C GLY A 57 0.46 -1.13 9.29
N ALA A 58 -0.61 -1.53 8.60
CA ALA A 58 -1.97 -1.40 9.10
C ALA A 58 -2.20 -2.33 10.31
N LYS A 59 -2.56 -1.76 11.45
CA LYS A 59 -2.86 -2.53 12.68
C LYS A 59 -4.27 -3.16 12.67
N ASN A 60 -5.16 -2.67 11.81
CA ASN A 60 -6.53 -3.19 11.68
C ASN A 60 -6.91 -3.29 10.20
N PHE A 61 -7.03 -4.53 9.73
CA PHE A 61 -7.34 -4.83 8.34
C PHE A 61 -8.69 -4.25 7.88
N GLN A 62 -9.73 -4.29 8.72
CA GLN A 62 -11.05 -3.78 8.35
C GLN A 62 -11.04 -2.25 8.21
N LYS A 63 -10.32 -1.53 9.09
CA LYS A 63 -10.13 -0.08 8.97
C LYS A 63 -9.36 0.27 7.69
N PHE A 64 -8.30 -0.48 7.39
CA PHE A 64 -7.53 -0.32 6.16
C PHE A 64 -8.41 -0.53 4.92
N LYS A 65 -9.18 -1.62 4.88
CA LYS A 65 -10.11 -1.91 3.79
C LYS A 65 -11.12 -0.77 3.60
N ASN A 66 -11.78 -0.34 4.68
CA ASN A 66 -12.76 0.75 4.62
C ASN A 66 -12.13 2.06 4.13
N TRP A 67 -10.87 2.33 4.47
CA TRP A 67 -10.15 3.52 4.02
C TRP A 67 -9.82 3.44 2.51
N ILE A 68 -9.38 2.29 2.02
CA ILE A 68 -9.18 2.05 0.59
C ILE A 68 -10.50 2.22 -0.18
N ASP A 69 -11.58 1.60 0.29
CA ASP A 69 -12.91 1.65 -0.37
C ASP A 69 -13.46 3.09 -0.45
N ARG A 70 -13.14 3.96 0.52
CA ARG A 70 -13.52 5.39 0.52
C ARG A 70 -12.65 6.27 -0.36
N SER A 71 -11.45 5.80 -0.70
CA SER A 71 -10.44 6.57 -1.43
C SER A 71 -10.31 6.15 -2.89
N LEU A 72 -10.99 5.07 -3.29
CA LEU A 72 -11.06 4.55 -4.66
C LEU A 72 -11.97 5.39 -5.55
#